data_AF-A0A348N0Z7-F1
#
_entry.id   AF-A0A348N0Z7-F1
#
_cell.length_a   1.000
_cell.length_b   1.000
_cell.length_c   1.000
_cell.angle_alpha   90.00
_cell.angle_beta   90.00
_cell.angle_gamma   90.00
#
_symmetry.space_group_name_H-M   'P 1'
#
loop_
_entity.id
_entity.type
_entity.pdbx_description
1 polymer ?
#
loop_
_entity_poly.entity_id
_entity_poly.type
_entity_poly.pdbx_seq_one_letter_code
_entity_poly.pdbx_strand_id
1 'polypeptide(L)'
;MILDNALLSWIVWLPILGGGMVLFVNNDTMARPLSLLIAIATLILSIILYHDFDSSKVTMQFVEQLSWIPIYQIQYYLGVDGFSVPL
;
A
#
# COMPACT_ATOMS: atom_id res chain seq x y z
N MET A 1 -5.79 -3.94 -14.10
CA MET A 1 -4.93 -4.91 -14.83
C MET A 1 -3.44 -4.88 -14.47
N ILE A 2 -2.78 -3.72 -14.25
CA ILE A 2 -1.41 -3.67 -13.68
C ILE A 2 -1.42 -3.39 -12.16
N LEU A 3 -2.43 -2.68 -11.65
CA LEU A 3 -2.56 -2.35 -10.23
C LEU A 3 -3.16 -3.50 -9.39
N ASP A 4 -3.99 -4.35 -9.98
CA ASP A 4 -4.81 -5.33 -9.23
C ASP A 4 -3.96 -6.32 -8.43
N ASN A 5 -2.75 -6.63 -8.91
CA ASN A 5 -1.83 -7.59 -8.29
C ASN A 5 -0.75 -6.94 -7.38
N ALA A 6 -0.70 -5.60 -7.32
CA ALA A 6 0.35 -4.87 -6.60
C ALA A 6 -0.20 -3.68 -5.78
N LEU A 7 -1.53 -3.58 -5.64
CA LEU A 7 -2.20 -2.46 -5.00
C LEU A 7 -1.77 -2.32 -3.53
N LEU A 8 -1.69 -3.44 -2.80
CA LEU A 8 -1.26 -3.45 -1.40
C LEU A 8 0.22 -3.10 -1.31
N SER A 9 1.05 -3.62 -2.20
CA SER A 9 2.45 -3.21 -2.29
C SER A 9 2.58 -1.70 -2.49
N TRP A 10 1.81 -1.10 -3.39
CA TRP A 10 1.85 0.36 -3.61
C TRP A 10 1.43 1.15 -2.38
N ILE A 11 0.35 0.74 -1.69
CA ILE A 11 -0.12 1.40 -0.46
C ILE A 11 0.94 1.34 0.65
N VAL A 12 1.71 0.25 0.75
CA VAL A 12 2.80 0.09 1.73
C VAL A 12 4.05 0.88 1.32
N TRP A 13 4.50 0.74 0.08
CA TRP A 13 5.79 1.29 -0.36
C TRP A 13 5.77 2.77 -0.69
N LEU A 14 4.64 3.32 -1.16
CA LEU A 14 4.53 4.74 -1.51
C LEU A 14 4.83 5.68 -0.33
N PRO A 15 4.25 5.51 0.87
CA PRO A 15 4.61 6.34 2.02
C PRO A 15 6.04 6.09 2.52
N ILE A 16 6.59 4.87 2.39
CA ILE A 16 7.98 4.57 2.76
C ILE A 16 8.95 5.32 1.84
N LEU A 17 8.77 5.20 0.53
CA LEU A 17 9.60 5.90 -0.46
C LEU A 17 9.41 7.41 -0.36
N GLY A 18 8.18 7.87 -0.17
CA GLY A 18 7.86 9.27 0.00
C GLY A 18 8.47 9.87 1.27
N GLY A 19 8.43 9.15 2.39
CA GLY A 19 9.14 9.53 3.62
C GLY A 19 10.65 9.61 3.40
N GLY A 20 11.22 8.63 2.69
CA GLY A 20 12.61 8.66 2.24
C GLY A 20 12.94 9.90 1.42
N MET A 21 12.10 10.26 0.45
CA MET A 21 12.27 11.48 -0.35
C MET A 21 12.23 12.74 0.53
N VAL A 22 11.28 12.83 1.46
CA VAL A 22 11.15 13.97 2.37
C VAL A 22 12.38 14.12 3.28
N LEU A 23 13.01 13.02 3.72
CA LEU A 23 14.25 13.07 4.51
C LEU A 23 15.42 13.75 3.78
N PHE A 24 15.48 13.65 2.45
CA PHE A 24 16.52 14.32 1.65
C PHE A 24 16.19 15.79 1.33
N VAL A 25 14.98 16.26 1.64
CA VAL A 25 14.57 17.65 1.42
C VAL A 25 14.96 18.50 2.63
N ASN A 26 15.94 19.38 2.44
CA ASN A 26 16.49 20.22 3.51
C ASN A 26 15.72 21.54 3.74
N ASN A 27 14.56 21.73 3.09
CA ASN A 27 13.77 22.96 3.19
C ASN A 27 12.31 22.63 3.53
N ASP A 28 11.83 23.17 4.65
CA ASP A 28 10.46 22.98 5.14
C ASP A 28 9.40 23.44 4.13
N THR A 29 9.70 24.49 3.34
CA THR A 29 8.76 24.99 2.32
C THR A 29 8.52 23.99 1.18
N MET A 30 9.41 23.01 1.00
CA MET A 30 9.25 21.94 0.02
C MET A 30 8.89 20.60 0.65
N ALA A 31 9.39 20.30 1.86
CA ALA A 31 9.10 19.06 2.58
C ALA A 31 7.60 18.94 2.94
N ARG A 32 6.97 20.05 3.34
CA ARG A 32 5.56 20.08 3.71
C ARG A 32 4.59 19.78 2.56
N PRO A 33 4.63 20.47 1.40
CA PRO A 33 3.76 20.12 0.28
C PRO A 33 4.07 18.74 -0.31
N LEU A 34 5.34 18.30 -0.27
CA LEU A 34 5.72 16.96 -0.75
C LEU A 34 5.11 15.87 0.12
N SER A 35 5.25 15.96 1.44
CA SER A 35 4.65 14.99 2.38
C SER A 35 3.13 14.94 2.28
N LEU A 36 2.48 16.10 2.10
CA LEU A 36 1.04 16.17 1.84
C LEU A 36 0.64 15.47 0.54
N LEU A 37 1.39 15.69 -0.55
CA LEU A 37 1.13 15.04 -1.83
C LEU A 37 1.23 13.52 -1.73
N ILE A 38 2.27 13.02 -1.05
CA ILE A 38 2.45 11.58 -0.80
C ILE A 38 1.28 11.02 0.01
N ALA A 39 0.87 11.72 1.08
CA ALA A 39 -0.26 11.29 1.90
C ALA A 39 -1.58 11.25 1.12
N ILE A 40 -1.85 12.25 0.27
CA ILE A 40 -3.02 12.28 -0.60
C ILE A 40 -2.97 11.13 -1.62
N ALA A 41 -1.81 10.87 -2.22
CA ALA A 41 -1.65 9.76 -3.16
C ALA A 41 -1.92 8.40 -2.48
N THR A 42 -1.39 8.17 -1.29
CA THR A 42 -1.68 6.95 -0.51
C THR A 42 -3.17 6.86 -0.18
N LEU A 43 -3.80 7.96 0.24
CA LEU A 43 -5.23 8.00 0.56
C LEU A 43 -6.10 7.65 -0.66
N ILE A 44 -5.77 8.17 -1.85
CA ILE A 44 -6.49 7.84 -3.08
C ILE A 44 -6.40 6.33 -3.37
N LEU A 45 -5.22 5.73 -3.21
CA LEU A 45 -5.05 4.28 -3.39
C LEU A 45 -5.86 3.47 -2.37
N SER A 46 -5.88 3.90 -1.11
CA SER A 46 -6.71 3.27 -0.06
C SER A 46 -8.21 3.38 -0.36
N ILE A 47 -8.68 4.50 -0.92
CA ILE A 47 -10.08 4.67 -1.33
C ILE A 47 -10.43 3.73 -2.49
N ILE A 48 -9.55 3.58 -3.48
CA ILE A 48 -9.73 2.63 -4.59
C ILE A 48 -9.84 1.20 -4.04
N LEU A 49 -8.94 0.82 -3.13
CA LEU A 49 -8.99 -0.49 -2.47
C LEU A 49 -10.32 -0.71 -1.73
N TYR A 50 -10.78 0.30 -0.98
CA TYR A 50 -12.03 0.22 -0.24
C TYR A 50 -13.24 0.08 -1.17
N HIS A 51 -13.26 0.82 -2.29
CA HIS A 51 -14.35 0.79 -3.26
C HIS A 51 -14.45 -0.55 -4.00
N ASP A 52 -13.30 -1.13 -4.37
CA ASP A 52 -13.25 -2.38 -5.13
C ASP A 52 -13.35 -3.63 -4.23
N PHE A 53 -13.36 -3.46 -2.91
CA PHE A 53 -13.51 -4.55 -1.95
C PHE A 53 -14.95 -5.08 -1.89
N ASP A 54 -15.09 -6.40 -2.06
CA ASP A 54 -16.38 -7.08 -2.02
C ASP A 54 -16.64 -7.69 -0.64
N SER A 55 -17.46 -7.03 0.18
CA SER A 55 -17.79 -7.50 1.53
C SER A 55 -18.63 -8.80 1.58
N SER A 56 -19.16 -9.27 0.44
CA SER A 56 -19.89 -10.53 0.38
C SER A 56 -18.98 -11.76 0.32
N LYS A 57 -17.69 -11.58 0.00
CA LYS A 57 -16.70 -12.65 -0.06
C LYS A 57 -15.96 -12.79 1.27
N VAL A 58 -15.94 -14.00 1.81
CA VAL A 58 -15.24 -14.34 3.07
C VAL A 58 -13.76 -14.68 2.86
N THR A 59 -13.27 -14.59 1.62
CA THR A 59 -11.88 -14.89 1.28
C THR A 59 -11.00 -13.63 1.37
N MET A 60 -9.70 -13.82 1.58
CA MET A 60 -8.71 -12.75 1.40
C MET A 60 -8.79 -12.19 -0.02
N GLN A 61 -8.82 -10.87 -0.16
CA GLN A 61 -8.86 -10.14 -1.42
C GLN A 61 -7.57 -9.36 -1.64
N PHE A 62 -7.33 -8.97 -2.91
CA PHE A 62 -6.09 -8.29 -3.34
C PHE A 62 -4.83 -9.06 -2.92
N VAL A 63 -4.86 -10.39 -3.04
CA VAL A 63 -3.78 -11.23 -2.52
C VAL A 63 -2.53 -11.13 -3.39
N GLU A 64 -1.42 -10.74 -2.76
CA GLU A 64 -0.10 -10.72 -3.37
C GLU A 64 0.76 -11.78 -2.69
N GLN A 65 1.23 -12.76 -3.45
CA GLN A 65 2.05 -13.86 -2.92
C GLN A 65 3.35 -13.95 -3.70
N LEU A 66 4.46 -13.62 -3.03
CA LEU A 66 5.80 -13.76 -3.57
C LEU A 66 6.67 -14.56 -2.60
N SER A 67 7.50 -15.46 -3.12
CA SER A 67 8.45 -16.19 -2.27
C SER A 67 9.56 -15.23 -1.84
N TRP A 68 9.75 -15.04 -0.53
CA TRP A 68 10.78 -14.15 0.00
C TRP A 68 12.03 -14.94 0.41
N ILE A 69 11.85 -15.99 1.23
CA ILE A 69 12.95 -16.89 1.61
C ILE A 69 12.48 -18.35 1.43
N PRO A 70 12.75 -18.96 0.25
CA PRO A 70 12.16 -20.24 -0.12
C PRO A 70 12.52 -21.40 0.82
N ILE A 71 13.75 -21.42 1.34
CA ILE A 71 14.23 -22.50 2.21
C ILE A 71 13.46 -22.61 3.53
N TYR A 72 12.91 -21.48 4.00
CA TYR A 72 12.09 -21.42 5.21
C TYR A 72 10.59 -21.36 4.89
N GLN A 73 10.20 -21.50 3.62
CA GLN A 73 8.82 -21.30 3.16
C GLN A 73 8.25 -19.91 3.55
N ILE A 74 9.10 -18.90 3.69
CA ILE A 74 8.68 -17.53 4.01
C ILE A 74 8.25 -16.84 2.72
N GLN A 75 7.04 -16.28 2.76
CA GLN A 75 6.41 -15.61 1.64
C GLN A 75 6.02 -14.19 2.04
N TYR A 76 6.19 -13.27 1.10
CA TYR A 76 5.49 -12.00 1.12
C TYR A 76 4.05 -12.27 0.71
N TYR A 77 3.22 -12.59 1.70
CA TYR A 77 1.81 -12.88 1.54
C TYR A 77 1.01 -11.71 2.08
N LEU A 78 0.62 -10.81 1.18
CA LEU A 78 -0.27 -9.71 1.48
C LEU A 78 -1.68 -10.06 1.02
N GLY A 79 -2.65 -9.59 1.76
CA GLY A 79 -4.07 -9.71 1.44
C GLY A 79 -4.86 -8.91 2.46
N VAL A 80 -6.07 -8.54 2.09
CA VAL A 80 -6.98 -7.82 2.99
C VAL A 80 -8.31 -8.56 3.12
N ASP A 81 -8.89 -8.44 4.31
CA ASP A 81 -10.19 -8.97 4.67
C ASP A 81 -11.10 -7.86 5.22
N GLY A 82 -12.33 -8.20 5.60
CA GLY A 82 -13.30 -7.23 6.11
C GLY A 82 -12.89 -6.50 7.39
N PHE A 83 -11.89 -7.01 8.14
CA PHE A 83 -11.34 -6.31 9.31
C PHE A 83 -10.17 -5.40 8.95
N SER A 84 -9.35 -5.80 7.98
CA SER A 84 -8.15 -5.08 7.58
C SER A 84 -8.45 -3.89 6.67
N VAL A 85 -9.50 -3.96 5.84
CA VAL A 85 -9.90 -2.89 4.91
C VAL A 85 -10.27 -1.55 5.58
N PRO A 86 -11.03 -1.52 6.70
CA PRO A 86 -11.37 -0.26 7.36
C PRO A 86 -10.26 0.32 8.26
N LEU A 87 -9.12 -0.37 8.42
CA LEU A 87 -8.00 0.03 9.29
C LEU A 87 -6.96 0.86 8.52
#